data_AF-A0A972A4N4-F1
#
_entry.id   AF-A0A972A4N4-F1
#
_cell.length_a   1.000
_cell.length_b   1.000
_cell.length_c   1.000
_cell.angle_alpha   90.00
_cell.angle_beta   90.00
_cell.angle_gamma   90.00
#
_symmetry.space_group_name_H-M   'P 1'
#
loop_
_entity.id
_entity.type
_entity.pdbx_description
1 polymer ?
#
loop_
_entity_poly.entity_id
_entity_poly.type
_entity_poly.pdbx_seq_one_letter_code
_entity_poly.pdbx_strand_id
1 'polypeptide(L)'
;MGRNIANKIIAFNRELHYAGELPEGFQVLNPFLENQETMSVMEAFYHKYYNDTHQRRFIIGINPGRHGAGVTGIPFTDTKRLENICGITMHSAHTHEV
;
A
#
# COMPACT_ATOMS: atom_id res chain seq x y z
N MET A 1 -16.23 -11.34 11.80
CA MET A 1 -15.60 -10.76 10.59
C MET A 1 -15.15 -11.89 9.68
N GLY A 2 -15.67 -11.95 8.46
CA GLY A 2 -15.30 -13.01 7.50
C GLY A 2 -13.86 -12.87 7.03
N ARG A 3 -13.16 -13.99 6.81
CA ARG A 3 -11.77 -14.03 6.29
C ARG A 3 -11.73 -13.76 4.78
N ASN A 4 -12.14 -12.58 4.33
CA ASN A 4 -11.90 -12.14 2.95
C ASN A 4 -10.40 -11.84 2.75
N ILE A 5 -9.99 -11.68 1.50
CA ILE A 5 -8.60 -11.39 1.13
C ILE A 5 -8.19 -9.99 1.61
N ALA A 6 -9.07 -8.99 1.50
CA ALA A 6 -8.81 -7.63 1.96
C ALA A 6 -8.33 -7.58 3.42
N ASN A 7 -9.06 -8.21 4.34
CA ASN A 7 -8.75 -8.23 5.77
C ASN A 7 -7.38 -8.86 6.05
N LYS A 8 -7.01 -9.90 5.29
CA LYS A 8 -5.70 -10.55 5.44
C LYS A 8 -4.56 -9.64 4.98
N ILE A 9 -4.74 -8.94 3.85
CA ILE A 9 -3.74 -8.01 3.33
C ILE A 9 -3.58 -6.80 4.26
N ILE A 10 -4.71 -6.24 4.73
CA ILE A 10 -4.72 -5.12 5.67
C ILE A 10 -4.01 -5.50 6.97
N ALA A 11 -4.31 -6.67 7.54
CA ALA A 11 -3.64 -7.16 8.75
C ALA A 11 -2.12 -7.34 8.52
N PHE A 12 -1.72 -7.95 7.40
CA PHE A 12 -0.31 -8.10 7.05
C PHE A 12 0.41 -6.74 6.95
N ASN A 13 -0.17 -5.76 6.27
CA ASN A 13 0.44 -4.43 6.12
C ASN A 13 0.53 -3.68 7.45
N ARG A 14 -0.46 -3.84 8.35
CA ARG A 14 -0.45 -3.24 9.69
C ARG A 14 0.67 -3.81 10.58
N GLU A 15 0.98 -5.09 10.42
CA GLU A 15 1.98 -5.81 11.21
C GLU A 15 3.36 -5.84 10.55
N LEU A 16 3.49 -5.34 9.32
CA LEU A 16 4.74 -5.37 8.56
C LEU A 16 5.81 -4.52 9.26
N HIS A 17 6.86 -5.19 9.74
CA HIS A 17 7.98 -4.56 10.41
C HIS A 17 9.29 -5.28 10.04
N TYR A 18 10.32 -4.51 9.70
CA TYR A 18 11.67 -5.03 9.47
C TYR A 18 12.56 -4.66 10.66
N ALA A 19 13.12 -5.68 11.30
CA ALA A 19 13.98 -5.56 12.49
C ALA A 19 15.44 -5.96 12.22
N GLY A 20 15.82 -6.13 10.95
CA GLY A 20 17.19 -6.51 10.58
C GLY A 20 18.14 -5.31 10.52
N GLU A 21 19.43 -5.60 10.41
CA GLU A 21 20.46 -4.58 10.20
C GLU A 21 20.56 -4.20 8.71
N LEU A 22 20.83 -2.91 8.46
CA LEU A 22 21.09 -2.40 7.11
C LEU A 22 22.53 -1.89 7.01
N PRO A 23 23.13 -1.90 5.80
CA PRO A 23 24.41 -1.25 5.57
C PRO A 23 24.38 0.23 5.92
N GLU A 24 25.55 0.80 6.22
CA GLU A 24 25.69 2.23 6.48
C GLU A 24 25.12 3.06 5.32
N GLY A 25 24.32 4.08 5.66
CA GLY A 25 23.68 4.97 4.69
C GLY A 25 22.33 4.47 4.14
N PHE A 26 21.83 3.32 4.58
CA PHE A 26 20.52 2.79 4.18
C PHE A 26 19.52 2.79 5.33
N GLN A 27 18.24 3.02 4.99
CA GLN A 27 17.12 2.97 5.92
C GLN A 27 15.94 2.21 5.31
N VAL A 28 15.14 1.58 6.17
CA VAL A 28 13.89 0.95 5.77
C VAL A 28 12.88 2.05 5.44
N LEU A 29 12.23 1.93 4.28
CA LEU A 29 11.02 2.69 3.98
C LEU A 29 9.81 1.79 4.23
N ASN A 30 9.02 2.11 5.26
CA ASN A 30 7.75 1.45 5.52
C ASN A 30 6.60 2.45 5.30
N PRO A 31 5.82 2.30 4.21
CA PRO A 31 4.73 3.22 3.88
C PRO A 31 3.69 3.36 5.00
N PHE A 32 3.56 2.34 5.84
CA PHE A 32 2.48 2.22 6.82
C PHE A 32 2.83 2.82 8.20
N LEU A 33 4.07 3.27 8.42
CA LEU A 33 4.50 3.85 9.70
C LEU A 33 4.52 5.37 9.70
N GLU A 34 4.85 6.00 8.58
CA GLU A 34 5.14 7.44 8.54
C GLU A 34 3.89 8.30 8.36
N ASN A 35 2.92 7.84 7.55
CA ASN A 35 1.74 8.61 7.21
C ASN A 35 0.45 7.85 7.57
N GLN A 36 -0.32 8.41 8.50
CA GLN A 36 -1.60 7.82 8.92
C GLN A 36 -2.61 7.71 7.78
N GLU A 37 -2.59 8.65 6.82
CA GLU A 37 -3.49 8.61 5.67
C GLU A 37 -3.20 7.41 4.77
N THR A 38 -1.94 6.99 4.64
CA THR A 38 -1.55 5.81 3.86
C THR A 38 -2.33 4.57 4.28
N MET A 39 -2.51 4.38 5.59
CA MET A 39 -3.32 3.27 6.11
C MET A 39 -4.79 3.39 5.69
N SER A 40 -5.39 4.57 5.80
CA SER A 40 -6.79 4.80 5.43
C SER A 40 -7.05 4.58 3.94
N VAL A 41 -6.19 5.09 3.05
CA VAL A 41 -6.36 4.93 1.60
C VAL A 41 -6.10 3.49 1.15
N MET A 42 -5.12 2.82 1.76
CA MET A 42 -4.83 1.40 1.50
C MET A 42 -6.02 0.51 1.90
N GLU A 43 -6.63 0.77 3.06
CA GLU A 43 -7.84 0.04 3.50
C GLU A 43 -9.02 0.26 2.56
N ALA A 44 -9.28 1.51 2.16
CA ALA A 44 -10.32 1.82 1.19
C ALA A 44 -10.11 1.07 -0.13
N PHE A 45 -8.87 0.98 -0.61
CA PHE A 45 -8.52 0.25 -1.82
C PHE A 45 -8.78 -1.25 -1.70
N TYR A 46 -8.25 -1.91 -0.66
CA TYR A 46 -8.41 -3.36 -0.53
C TYR A 46 -9.85 -3.76 -0.22
N HIS A 47 -10.60 -2.97 0.56
CA HIS A 47 -12.03 -3.19 0.73
C HIS A 47 -12.82 -3.00 -0.58
N LYS A 48 -12.40 -2.10 -1.47
CA LYS A 48 -13.06 -1.91 -2.77
C LYS A 48 -12.82 -3.07 -3.76
N TYR A 49 -11.59 -3.59 -3.84
CA TYR A 49 -11.20 -4.53 -4.90
C TYR A 49 -10.97 -5.99 -4.45
N TYR A 50 -10.87 -6.24 -3.15
CA TYR A 50 -10.50 -7.55 -2.58
C TYR A 50 -11.43 -8.01 -1.45
N ASN A 51 -12.62 -7.42 -1.31
CA ASN A 51 -13.62 -7.80 -0.30
C ASN A 51 -14.38 -9.09 -0.65
N ASP A 52 -13.64 -10.13 -0.99
CA ASP A 52 -14.14 -11.46 -1.31
C ASP A 52 -13.08 -12.53 -1.01
N THR A 53 -13.37 -13.79 -1.33
CA THR A 53 -12.49 -14.94 -1.10
C THR A 53 -12.04 -15.63 -2.40
N HIS A 54 -12.28 -15.04 -3.57
CA HIS A 54 -11.92 -15.68 -4.83
C HIS A 54 -10.40 -15.73 -5.01
N GLN A 55 -9.90 -16.80 -5.61
CA GLN A 55 -8.47 -16.93 -5.90
C GLN A 55 -8.00 -15.80 -6.83
N ARG A 56 -6.79 -15.30 -6.60
CA ARG A 56 -6.14 -14.29 -7.44
C ARG A 56 -4.87 -14.85 -8.05
N ARG A 57 -4.50 -14.36 -9.24
CA ARG A 57 -3.16 -14.56 -9.80
C ARG A 57 -2.21 -13.59 -9.12
N PHE A 58 -1.01 -14.08 -8.78
CA PHE A 58 -0.01 -13.28 -8.11
C PHE A 58 0.84 -12.55 -9.15
N ILE A 59 0.89 -11.22 -9.05
CA ILE A 59 1.78 -10.36 -9.82
C ILE A 59 2.79 -9.80 -8.83
N ILE A 60 4.08 -9.97 -9.12
CA ILE A 60 5.18 -9.58 -8.24
C ILE A 60 6.02 -8.49 -8.89
N GLY A 61 6.22 -7.38 -8.17
CA GLY A 61 7.19 -6.34 -8.49
C GLY A 61 8.54 -6.59 -7.82
N ILE A 62 9.38 -5.55 -7.74
CA ILE A 62 10.66 -5.61 -7.02
C ILE A 62 10.44 -5.22 -5.55
N ASN A 63 10.16 -3.93 -5.30
CA ASN A 63 9.88 -3.37 -3.98
C ASN A 63 9.20 -1.99 -4.14
N PRO A 64 8.56 -1.43 -3.09
CA PRO A 64 7.96 -0.10 -3.14
C PRO A 64 8.99 0.98 -3.48
N GLY A 65 8.64 1.86 -4.42
CA GLY A 65 9.37 3.10 -4.71
C GLY A 65 8.80 4.28 -3.92
N ARG A 66 9.66 5.26 -3.58
CA ARG A 66 9.34 6.39 -2.70
C ARG A 66 8.28 7.38 -3.21
N HIS A 67 7.86 7.29 -4.47
CA HIS A 67 6.90 8.23 -5.08
C HIS A 67 5.55 7.59 -5.44
N GLY A 68 5.42 6.27 -5.43
CA GLY A 68 4.16 5.57 -5.71
C GLY A 68 3.67 4.82 -4.49
N ALA A 69 3.84 3.49 -4.54
CA ALA A 69 3.46 2.58 -3.45
C ALA A 69 4.12 2.92 -2.11
N GLY A 70 5.27 3.60 -2.12
CA GLY A 70 5.93 4.15 -0.94
C GLY A 70 5.12 5.20 -0.19
N VAL A 71 4.16 5.84 -0.88
CA VAL A 71 3.26 6.87 -0.35
C VAL A 71 1.86 6.33 -0.16
N THR A 72 1.30 5.66 -1.18
CA THR A 72 -0.10 5.19 -1.15
C THR A 72 -0.27 3.86 -0.42
N GLY A 73 0.80 3.10 -0.21
CA GLY A 73 0.74 1.73 0.32
C GLY A 73 0.11 0.72 -0.65
N ILE A 74 -0.17 1.12 -1.89
CA ILE A 74 -0.85 0.31 -2.91
C ILE A 74 0.13 0.04 -4.06
N PRO A 75 0.38 -1.24 -4.42
CA PRO A 75 1.31 -1.58 -5.49
C PRO A 75 0.97 -0.87 -6.81
N PHE A 76 1.98 -0.29 -7.47
CA PHE A 76 1.89 0.33 -8.80
C PHE A 76 0.81 1.43 -8.93
N THR A 77 0.47 2.10 -7.84
CA THR A 77 -0.59 3.10 -7.81
C THR A 77 -0.08 4.36 -7.14
N ASP A 78 0.30 5.36 -7.93
CA ASP A 78 0.58 6.72 -7.44
C ASP A 78 -0.73 7.42 -7.00
N THR A 79 -0.61 8.56 -6.33
CA THR A 79 -1.78 9.33 -5.84
C THR A 79 -2.67 9.82 -6.99
N LYS A 80 -2.08 10.20 -8.14
CA LYS A 80 -2.82 10.63 -9.34
C LYS A 80 -3.72 9.52 -9.88
N ARG A 81 -3.24 8.28 -9.96
CA ARG A 81 -4.01 7.12 -10.44
C ARG A 81 -4.98 6.63 -9.38
N LEU A 82 -4.60 6.68 -8.10
CA LEU A 82 -5.49 6.39 -7.00
C LEU A 82 -6.76 7.27 -7.05
N GLU A 83 -6.59 8.56 -7.30
CA GLU A 83 -7.71 9.48 -7.47
C GLU A 83 -8.45 9.24 -8.79
N ASN A 84 -7.77 9.41 -9.92
CA ASN A 84 -8.43 9.46 -11.24
C ASN A 84 -9.01 8.12 -11.71
N ILE A 85 -8.45 6.99 -11.26
CA ILE A 85 -8.88 5.65 -11.67
C ILE A 85 -9.60 4.93 -10.54
N CYS A 86 -9.09 5.02 -9.31
CA CYS A 86 -9.70 4.30 -8.19
C CYS A 86 -10.73 5.12 -7.41
N GLY A 87 -10.83 6.44 -7.63
CA GLY A 87 -11.77 7.31 -6.92
C GLY A 87 -11.49 7.41 -5.43
N ILE A 88 -10.22 7.26 -5.03
CA ILE A 88 -9.76 7.38 -3.65
C ILE A 88 -8.76 8.54 -3.64
N THR A 89 -9.07 9.62 -2.93
CA THR A 89 -8.18 10.78 -2.85
C THR A 89 -7.23 10.63 -1.67
N MET A 90 -5.97 10.98 -1.89
CA MET A 90 -4.98 11.18 -0.83
C MET A 90 -4.71 12.69 -0.75
N HIS A 91 -4.88 13.26 0.44
CA HIS A 91 -4.84 14.71 0.67
C HIS A 91 -3.46 15.19 1.16
N SER A 92 -2.74 14.34 1.89
CA SER A 92 -1.43 14.67 2.47
C SER A 92 -0.29 14.66 1.46
N ALA A 93 -0.47 14.04 0.30
CA ALA A 93 0.57 13.88 -0.71
C ALA A 93 0.01 13.90 -2.13
N HIS A 94 0.81 14.42 -3.06
CA HIS A 94 0.56 14.33 -4.49
C HIS A 94 1.84 13.90 -5.20
N THR A 95 1.75 12.88 -6.03
CA THR A 95 2.87 12.15 -6.62
C THR A 95 2.52 11.66 -8.03
N HIS A 96 3.55 11.45 -8.83
CA HIS A 96 3.44 10.92 -10.18
C HIS A 96 4.51 9.87 -10.43
N GLU A 97 4.11 8.65 -10.80
CA GLU A 97 4.98 7.62 -11.37
C GLU A 97 4.86 7.61 -12.90
N VAL A 98 6.01 7.49 -13.58
CA VAL A 98 6.14 7.55 -15.05
C VAL A 98 5.95 6.18 -15.67
#